data_AF-A0A095ZMT9-F1
#
_entry.id   AF-A0A095ZMT9-F1
#
_cell.length_a   1.000
_cell.length_b   1.000
_cell.length_c   1.000
_cell.angle_alpha   90.00
_cell.angle_beta   90.00
_cell.angle_gamma   90.00
#
_symmetry.space_group_name_H-M   'P 1'
#
loop_
_entity.id
_entity.type
_entity.pdbx_description
1 polymer ?
#
loop_
_entity_poly.entity_id
_entity_poly.type
_entity_poly.pdbx_seq_one_letter_code
_entity_poly.pdbx_strand_id
1 'polypeptide(L)'
;MEFSQHKRVTSYMIILSMVFAIFFCSGIFSPKVFATVTPAESIQDMPLNSAGTVKANWDQDSQTLKITGTGKIDKDNDHWWALPKKIHGWESPNEVWSDDEHNKPFTLDMTDRGIILPDDSSMLFQNFPGEIKMNPDLDTSNVTNMELMFSGASKANVDVSKWNISNVTKLNAMFADATSMNPDVSKWNVGKVKEIYKAFLNSGVKNLDLSAWNLSENCDTEDLLTGIPLLTRAKVKNFEGYVGKCTSTHPNENGFAAPFYVLICDNYFNITKVLNDDVERIENGVVERGLAITPDTEMPLERGNYIITTKKPIRITFESHEGSAVAPLILENGDRIKEPTPAPTRSEYKFLGWFKGENGNDKWNFQNIPTEDMKLHAHWEKIEAGQNPQVNPEPQPGQDPHVNPEPQPGQDPQVNPEPKPGQDPQVNPEPKPGQNPQENQEQPSQDPKQKPAQEPSKNMPATGDTENLYEVAISALAMGMILLYVSRKRRTN
;
A
#
# COMPACT_ATOMS: atom_id res chain seq x y z
N MET A 1 -28.50 -42.51 -29.21
CA MET A 1 -27.73 -41.80 -28.16
C MET A 1 -27.20 -40.43 -28.62
N GLU A 2 -27.06 -40.15 -29.92
CA GLU A 2 -26.55 -38.85 -30.41
C GLU A 2 -27.51 -37.66 -30.24
N PHE A 3 -28.83 -37.87 -30.28
CA PHE A 3 -29.81 -36.78 -30.12
C PHE A 3 -29.87 -36.18 -28.69
N SER A 4 -29.40 -36.91 -27.67
CA SER A 4 -29.39 -36.45 -26.27
C SER A 4 -28.15 -35.63 -25.91
N GLN A 5 -27.03 -35.81 -26.63
CA GLN A 5 -25.81 -35.03 -26.42
C GLN A 5 -25.99 -33.62 -27.00
N HIS A 6 -26.61 -33.50 -28.17
CA HIS A 6 -26.83 -32.20 -28.81
C HIS A 6 -27.73 -31.27 -27.99
N LYS A 7 -28.86 -31.77 -27.45
CA LYS A 7 -29.73 -30.94 -26.59
C LYS A 7 -29.04 -30.44 -25.33
N ARG A 8 -28.15 -31.25 -24.72
CA ARG A 8 -27.38 -30.83 -23.53
C ARG A 8 -26.37 -29.76 -23.88
N VAL A 9 -25.63 -29.89 -24.98
CA VAL A 9 -24.66 -28.88 -25.43
C VAL A 9 -25.35 -27.56 -25.79
N THR A 10 -26.50 -27.60 -26.47
CA THR A 10 -27.27 -26.39 -26.79
C THR A 10 -27.84 -25.72 -25.54
N SER A 11 -28.31 -26.49 -24.55
CA SER A 11 -28.77 -25.94 -23.27
C SER A 11 -27.63 -25.31 -22.45
N TYR A 12 -26.43 -25.92 -22.43
CA TYR A 12 -25.27 -25.34 -21.75
C TYR A 12 -24.80 -24.04 -22.42
N MET A 13 -24.80 -23.97 -23.75
CA MET A 13 -24.44 -22.75 -24.50
C MET A 13 -25.46 -21.61 -24.31
N ILE A 14 -26.75 -21.94 -24.18
CA ILE A 14 -27.81 -20.95 -23.89
C ILE A 14 -27.73 -20.47 -22.43
N ILE A 15 -27.42 -21.35 -21.49
CA ILE A 15 -27.22 -20.96 -20.09
C ILE A 15 -25.95 -20.11 -19.94
N LEU A 16 -24.86 -20.45 -20.63
CA LEU A 16 -23.62 -19.67 -20.59
C LEU A 16 -23.80 -18.28 -21.22
N SER A 17 -24.57 -18.16 -22.30
CA SER A 17 -24.87 -16.86 -22.93
C SER A 17 -25.86 -16.02 -22.12
N MET A 18 -26.83 -16.65 -21.43
CA MET A 18 -27.72 -15.95 -20.50
C MET A 18 -26.99 -15.49 -19.23
N VAL A 19 -26.06 -16.29 -18.71
CA VAL A 19 -25.19 -15.91 -17.58
C VAL A 19 -24.31 -14.72 -17.99
N PHE A 20 -23.68 -14.77 -19.18
CA PHE A 20 -22.93 -13.63 -19.72
C PHE A 20 -23.79 -12.38 -19.91
N ALA A 21 -25.03 -12.51 -20.42
CA ALA A 21 -25.94 -11.39 -20.61
C ALA A 21 -26.42 -10.78 -19.28
N ILE A 22 -26.64 -11.60 -18.24
CA ILE A 22 -27.02 -11.13 -16.90
C ILE A 22 -25.84 -10.39 -16.23
N PHE A 23 -24.60 -10.82 -16.47
CA PHE A 23 -23.42 -10.10 -15.99
C PHE A 23 -23.19 -8.75 -16.69
N PHE A 24 -23.54 -8.62 -17.98
CA PHE A 24 -23.47 -7.36 -18.71
C PHE A 24 -24.64 -6.40 -18.45
N CYS A 25 -25.85 -6.91 -18.17
CA CYS A 25 -27.03 -6.08 -17.90
C CYS A 25 -27.16 -5.63 -16.43
N SER A 26 -26.44 -6.24 -15.48
CA SER A 26 -26.48 -5.87 -14.05
C SER A 26 -25.51 -4.74 -13.67
N GLY A 27 -24.67 -4.26 -14.59
CA GLY A 27 -23.67 -3.22 -14.30
C GLY A 27 -22.52 -3.67 -13.39
N ILE A 28 -22.42 -4.96 -13.07
CA ILE A 28 -21.43 -5.51 -12.13
C ILE A 28 -20.06 -5.75 -12.78
N PHE A 29 -19.98 -5.78 -14.12
CA PHE A 29 -18.72 -5.67 -14.86
C PHE A 29 -18.93 -4.81 -16.11
N SER A 30 -18.70 -3.50 -16.00
CA SER A 30 -18.03 -2.85 -17.13
C SER A 30 -16.59 -3.34 -17.07
N PRO A 31 -16.07 -4.14 -18.03
CA PRO A 31 -14.63 -4.10 -18.22
C PRO A 31 -14.32 -2.62 -18.43
N LYS A 32 -13.60 -2.00 -17.49
CA LYS A 32 -12.82 -0.82 -17.85
C LYS A 32 -11.87 -1.35 -18.91
N VAL A 33 -12.29 -1.30 -20.16
CA VAL A 33 -11.40 -1.36 -21.30
C VAL A 33 -10.54 -0.14 -21.08
N PHE A 34 -9.41 -0.30 -20.41
CA PHE A 34 -8.39 0.72 -20.41
C PHE A 34 -8.13 0.98 -21.88
N ALA A 35 -8.47 2.19 -22.32
CA ALA A 35 -8.22 2.58 -23.69
C ALA A 35 -6.74 2.35 -23.94
N THR A 36 -6.41 1.50 -24.90
CA THR A 36 -5.02 1.25 -25.27
C THR A 36 -4.38 2.56 -25.71
N VAL A 37 -3.12 2.71 -25.34
CA VAL A 37 -2.22 3.73 -25.85
C VAL A 37 -1.75 3.28 -27.23
N THR A 38 -1.85 4.21 -28.17
CA THR A 38 -1.25 4.09 -29.49
C THR A 38 -0.40 5.35 -29.66
N PRO A 39 0.93 5.24 -29.73
CA PRO A 39 1.80 6.38 -29.91
C PRO A 39 1.41 7.22 -31.14
N ALA A 40 1.48 8.54 -31.01
CA ALA A 40 1.28 9.47 -32.11
C ALA A 40 2.38 9.33 -33.19
N GLU A 41 3.58 8.93 -32.78
CA GLU A 41 4.71 8.64 -33.65
C GLU A 41 5.29 7.24 -33.36
N SER A 42 5.89 6.61 -34.37
CA SER A 42 6.60 5.34 -34.16
C SER A 42 7.77 5.54 -33.19
N ILE A 43 7.84 4.69 -32.15
CA ILE A 43 8.93 4.65 -31.18
C ILE A 43 9.59 3.27 -31.29
N GLN A 44 10.58 3.15 -32.17
CA GLN A 44 11.42 1.96 -32.35
C GLN A 44 12.87 2.43 -32.49
N ASP A 45 13.76 1.87 -31.68
CA ASP A 45 15.18 2.26 -31.60
C ASP A 45 15.42 3.77 -31.41
N MET A 46 14.46 4.50 -30.83
CA MET A 46 14.58 5.95 -30.63
C MET A 46 15.72 6.25 -29.66
N PRO A 47 16.74 7.05 -30.02
CA PRO A 47 17.83 7.38 -29.11
C PRO A 47 17.33 8.22 -27.94
N LEU A 48 17.82 7.91 -26.74
CA LEU A 48 17.61 8.69 -25.51
C LEU A 48 18.91 9.32 -25.00
N ASN A 49 19.97 9.25 -25.80
CA ASN A 49 21.16 10.04 -25.61
C ASN A 49 21.85 10.32 -26.93
N SER A 50 22.71 11.33 -26.92
CA SER A 50 23.47 11.82 -28.07
C SER A 50 24.37 10.75 -28.69
N ALA A 51 24.75 9.73 -27.91
CA ALA A 51 25.55 8.60 -28.37
C ALA A 51 24.72 7.51 -29.09
N GLY A 52 23.38 7.54 -29.01
CA GLY A 52 22.48 6.53 -29.55
C GLY A 52 22.59 5.16 -28.87
N THR A 53 23.14 5.12 -27.67
CA THR A 53 23.46 3.88 -26.92
C THR A 53 22.38 3.50 -25.91
N VAL A 54 21.55 4.46 -25.50
CA VAL A 54 20.31 4.22 -24.76
C VAL A 54 19.14 4.47 -25.70
N LYS A 55 18.16 3.58 -25.70
CA LYS A 55 17.05 3.64 -26.68
C LYS A 55 15.69 3.35 -26.06
N ALA A 56 14.66 3.94 -26.65
CA ALA A 56 13.26 3.68 -26.35
C ALA A 56 12.59 2.83 -27.46
N ASN A 57 11.81 1.85 -27.05
CA ASN A 57 11.02 0.97 -27.92
C ASN A 57 9.61 0.81 -27.35
N TRP A 58 8.59 1.05 -28.17
CA TRP A 58 7.20 0.83 -27.78
C TRP A 58 6.72 -0.56 -28.18
N ASP A 59 6.11 -1.27 -27.24
CA ASP A 59 5.43 -2.55 -27.47
C ASP A 59 3.91 -2.34 -27.34
N GLN A 60 3.22 -2.50 -28.47
CA GLN A 60 1.77 -2.29 -28.56
C GLN A 60 0.97 -3.38 -27.84
N ASP A 61 1.46 -4.62 -27.80
CA ASP A 61 0.72 -5.75 -27.25
C ASP A 61 0.77 -5.72 -25.72
N SER A 62 1.95 -5.43 -25.16
CA SER A 62 2.14 -5.32 -23.72
C SER A 62 1.87 -3.93 -23.16
N GLN A 63 1.61 -2.93 -24.02
CA GLN A 63 1.45 -1.52 -23.62
C GLN A 63 2.64 -1.03 -22.79
N THR A 64 3.85 -1.31 -23.28
CA THR A 64 5.10 -1.06 -22.57
C THR A 64 6.03 -0.17 -23.39
N LEU A 65 6.51 0.91 -22.78
CA LEU A 65 7.67 1.65 -23.26
C LEU A 65 8.92 1.05 -22.62
N LYS A 66 9.75 0.38 -23.41
CA LYS A 66 10.98 -0.26 -22.95
C LYS A 66 12.19 0.61 -23.24
N ILE A 67 12.97 0.88 -22.20
CA ILE A 67 14.26 1.55 -22.28
C ILE A 67 15.38 0.52 -22.18
N THR A 68 16.26 0.50 -23.17
CA THR A 68 17.35 -0.48 -23.28
C THR A 68 18.69 0.18 -23.59
N GLY A 69 19.75 -0.59 -23.42
CA GLY A 69 21.12 -0.16 -23.71
C GLY A 69 21.86 0.36 -22.49
N THR A 70 22.96 1.05 -22.76
CA THR A 70 23.94 1.44 -21.73
C THR A 70 24.34 2.89 -21.92
N GLY A 71 24.41 3.65 -20.84
CA GLY A 71 24.84 5.05 -20.87
C GLY A 71 23.88 5.95 -20.11
N LYS A 72 24.26 7.23 -20.05
CA LYS A 72 23.44 8.28 -19.43
C LYS A 72 22.29 8.65 -20.35
N ILE A 73 21.11 8.83 -19.78
CA ILE A 73 19.95 9.44 -20.46
C ILE A 73 20.19 10.94 -20.59
N ASP A 74 19.92 11.50 -21.75
CA ASP A 74 19.89 12.94 -21.97
C ASP A 74 18.46 13.46 -21.69
N LYS A 75 18.36 14.37 -20.71
CA LYS A 75 17.10 15.02 -20.29
C LYS A 75 16.92 16.33 -21.06
N ASP A 76 16.55 16.22 -22.32
CA ASP A 76 16.27 17.34 -23.21
C ASP A 76 15.08 17.04 -24.15
N ASN A 77 14.69 18.04 -24.94
CA ASN A 77 13.53 17.98 -25.85
C ASN A 77 13.70 17.07 -27.07
N ASP A 78 14.91 16.59 -27.35
CA ASP A 78 15.19 15.69 -28.47
C ASP A 78 15.28 14.21 -28.01
N HIS A 79 15.44 13.99 -26.71
CA HIS A 79 15.62 12.68 -26.09
C HIS A 79 14.49 12.33 -25.12
N TRP A 80 14.74 12.37 -23.80
CA TRP A 80 13.77 11.94 -22.79
C TRP A 80 12.45 12.75 -22.86
N TRP A 81 12.53 14.07 -23.06
CA TRP A 81 11.35 14.93 -23.13
C TRP A 81 10.63 14.98 -24.46
N ALA A 82 11.15 14.30 -25.48
CA ALA A 82 10.38 14.02 -26.68
C ALA A 82 9.32 12.92 -26.46
N LEU A 83 9.49 12.04 -25.45
CA LEU A 83 8.63 10.86 -25.27
C LEU A 83 7.16 11.18 -25.00
N PRO A 84 6.78 12.11 -24.09
CA PRO A 84 5.37 12.41 -23.84
C PRO A 84 4.64 12.85 -25.12
N LYS A 85 5.26 13.72 -25.93
CA LYS A 85 4.70 14.18 -27.20
C LYS A 85 4.56 13.04 -28.21
N LYS A 86 5.57 12.17 -28.33
CA LYS A 86 5.53 11.03 -29.26
C LYS A 86 4.49 9.99 -28.87
N ILE A 87 4.25 9.79 -27.58
CA ILE A 87 3.26 8.83 -27.09
C ILE A 87 1.84 9.40 -27.21
N HIS A 88 1.64 10.66 -26.84
CA HIS A 88 0.29 11.17 -26.67
C HIS A 88 -0.16 12.21 -27.71
N GLY A 89 0.76 12.77 -28.49
CA GLY A 89 0.44 13.65 -29.61
C GLY A 89 0.22 15.14 -29.25
N TRP A 90 0.37 15.55 -27.98
CA TRP A 90 0.44 16.97 -27.61
C TRP A 90 1.75 17.32 -26.91
N GLU A 91 2.11 18.59 -26.91
CA GLU A 91 3.30 19.11 -26.22
C GLU A 91 3.00 19.33 -24.74
N SER A 92 3.64 18.55 -23.86
CA SER A 92 3.57 18.80 -22.42
C SER A 92 4.19 20.16 -22.12
N PRO A 93 3.45 21.12 -21.53
CA PRO A 93 3.93 22.49 -21.37
C PRO A 93 5.12 22.62 -20.41
N ASN A 94 5.41 21.58 -19.61
CA ASN A 94 6.40 21.63 -18.53
C ASN A 94 7.27 20.36 -18.41
N GLU A 95 7.51 19.62 -19.50
CA GLU A 95 8.39 18.43 -19.44
C GLU A 95 7.90 17.36 -18.43
N VAL A 96 6.58 17.21 -18.27
CA VAL A 96 5.96 16.23 -17.36
C VAL A 96 5.15 15.17 -18.11
N TRP A 97 4.97 13.99 -17.51
CA TRP A 97 4.34 12.84 -18.18
C TRP A 97 2.82 12.89 -18.33
N SER A 98 2.10 13.78 -17.63
CA SER A 98 0.66 13.98 -17.90
C SER A 98 0.09 15.22 -17.21
N ASP A 99 -0.84 15.86 -17.93
CA ASP A 99 -2.00 16.58 -17.39
C ASP A 99 -3.23 15.64 -17.54
N ASP A 100 -4.20 15.79 -16.65
CA ASP A 100 -5.28 14.85 -16.31
C ASP A 100 -6.14 14.28 -17.47
N GLU A 101 -6.38 15.03 -18.54
CA GLU A 101 -7.28 14.60 -19.64
C GLU A 101 -6.72 13.48 -20.53
N HIS A 102 -5.44 13.17 -20.40
CA HIS A 102 -4.75 12.30 -21.34
C HIS A 102 -4.07 11.08 -20.72
N ASN A 103 -4.46 10.82 -19.48
CA ASN A 103 -3.90 9.90 -18.50
C ASN A 103 -4.18 8.41 -18.83
N LYS A 104 -3.87 7.97 -20.05
CA LYS A 104 -3.92 6.54 -20.40
C LYS A 104 -2.68 5.85 -19.82
N PRO A 105 -2.83 4.94 -18.86
CA PRO A 105 -1.69 4.29 -18.23
C PRO A 105 -1.03 3.29 -19.17
N PHE A 106 0.30 3.24 -19.11
CA PHE A 106 1.13 2.23 -19.76
C PHE A 106 2.32 1.89 -18.85
N THR A 107 3.02 0.80 -19.14
CA THR A 107 4.21 0.41 -18.35
C THR A 107 5.45 1.08 -18.89
N LEU A 108 6.26 1.68 -18.03
CA LEU A 108 7.65 2.04 -18.33
C LEU A 108 8.56 0.93 -17.82
N ASP A 109 9.38 0.36 -18.69
CA ASP A 109 10.37 -0.68 -18.35
C ASP A 109 11.79 -0.17 -18.56
N MET A 110 12.48 0.09 -17.44
CA MET A 110 13.89 0.48 -17.35
C MET A 110 14.70 -0.58 -16.58
N THR A 111 14.43 -1.86 -16.84
CA THR A 111 15.09 -2.97 -16.15
C THR A 111 16.46 -3.34 -16.73
N ASP A 112 16.83 -2.81 -17.90
CA ASP A 112 18.12 -3.10 -18.53
C ASP A 112 19.29 -2.57 -17.69
N ARG A 113 20.45 -3.25 -17.79
CA ARG A 113 21.64 -2.88 -17.00
C ARG A 113 22.46 -1.82 -17.70
N GLY A 114 23.07 -0.93 -16.91
CA GLY A 114 24.00 0.09 -17.42
C GLY A 114 23.33 1.37 -17.90
N ILE A 115 22.02 1.50 -17.74
CA ILE A 115 21.33 2.80 -17.82
C ILE A 115 21.78 3.65 -16.62
N ILE A 116 22.16 4.89 -16.90
CA ILE A 116 22.59 5.88 -15.90
C ILE A 116 21.58 7.03 -15.92
N LEU A 117 21.13 7.46 -14.74
CA LEU A 117 20.22 8.61 -14.65
C LEU A 117 20.94 9.94 -14.94
N PRO A 118 20.23 10.95 -15.48
CA PRO A 118 20.81 12.28 -15.70
C PRO A 118 21.20 12.97 -14.37
N ASP A 119 22.26 13.77 -14.39
CA ASP A 119 22.76 14.53 -13.22
C ASP A 119 21.65 15.39 -12.59
N ASP A 120 20.78 15.97 -13.43
CA ASP A 120 19.49 16.52 -13.04
C ASP A 120 18.38 15.52 -13.39
N SER A 121 17.97 14.75 -12.39
CA SER A 121 16.87 13.78 -12.47
C SER A 121 15.54 14.38 -11.98
N SER A 122 15.46 15.70 -11.79
CA SER A 122 14.21 16.32 -11.36
C SER A 122 13.09 16.03 -12.35
N MET A 123 11.87 15.84 -11.83
CA MET A 123 10.63 15.63 -12.59
C MET A 123 10.64 14.43 -13.56
N LEU A 124 11.68 13.58 -13.57
CA LEU A 124 11.90 12.55 -14.60
C LEU A 124 10.69 11.62 -14.81
N PHE A 125 9.95 11.34 -13.74
CA PHE A 125 8.73 10.53 -13.72
C PHE A 125 7.54 11.26 -13.08
N GLN A 126 7.58 12.60 -13.02
CA GLN A 126 6.48 13.37 -12.44
C GLN A 126 5.19 13.11 -13.22
N ASN A 127 4.11 12.85 -12.48
CA ASN A 127 2.78 12.50 -12.96
C ASN A 127 2.76 11.30 -13.91
N PHE A 128 3.75 10.40 -13.85
CA PHE A 128 3.77 9.22 -14.72
C PHE A 128 2.50 8.39 -14.51
N PRO A 129 1.71 8.12 -15.57
CA PRO A 129 0.33 7.66 -15.45
C PRO A 129 0.19 6.17 -15.08
N GLY A 130 1.27 5.40 -15.22
CA GLY A 130 1.29 3.94 -15.13
C GLY A 130 2.35 3.35 -14.21
N GLU A 131 2.62 2.07 -14.38
CA GLU A 131 3.63 1.36 -13.60
C GLU A 131 5.04 1.65 -14.12
N ILE A 132 6.00 1.75 -13.20
CA ILE A 132 7.43 1.89 -13.54
C ILE A 132 8.16 0.65 -13.02
N LYS A 133 8.73 -0.11 -13.95
CA LYS A 133 9.65 -1.21 -13.65
C LYS A 133 11.07 -0.69 -13.80
N MET A 134 11.84 -0.74 -12.73
CA MET A 134 13.18 -0.18 -12.70
C MET A 134 14.18 -1.22 -12.20
N ASN A 135 15.38 -1.19 -12.78
CA ASN A 135 16.49 -1.98 -12.26
C ASN A 135 16.90 -1.42 -10.87
N PRO A 136 16.93 -2.24 -9.80
CA PRO A 136 17.40 -1.78 -8.49
C PRO A 136 18.88 -1.36 -8.50
N ASP A 137 19.69 -1.85 -9.44
CA ASP A 137 21.12 -1.53 -9.59
C ASP A 137 21.36 -0.35 -10.56
N LEU A 138 20.34 0.47 -10.84
CA LEU A 138 20.45 1.67 -11.66
C LEU A 138 21.50 2.63 -11.10
N ASP A 139 22.39 3.14 -11.95
CA ASP A 139 23.44 4.05 -11.50
C ASP A 139 22.88 5.46 -11.29
N THR A 140 22.82 5.86 -10.02
CA THR A 140 22.40 7.20 -9.58
C THR A 140 23.54 8.01 -8.96
N SER A 141 24.78 7.52 -9.04
CA SER A 141 25.93 8.07 -8.31
C SER A 141 26.31 9.49 -8.73
N ASN A 142 25.97 9.92 -9.95
CA ASN A 142 26.22 11.27 -10.46
C ASN A 142 25.02 12.21 -10.29
N VAL A 143 23.88 11.72 -9.79
CA VAL A 143 22.68 12.55 -9.65
C VAL A 143 22.89 13.58 -8.54
N THR A 144 22.55 14.83 -8.83
CA THR A 144 22.66 15.98 -7.92
C THR A 144 21.30 16.61 -7.58
N ASN A 145 20.30 16.40 -8.44
CA ASN A 145 18.93 16.88 -8.27
C ASN A 145 17.92 15.74 -8.52
N MET A 146 17.01 15.50 -7.57
CA MET A 146 15.90 14.55 -7.66
C MET A 146 14.54 15.19 -7.29
N GLU A 147 14.44 16.52 -7.36
CA GLU A 147 13.20 17.25 -7.08
C GLU A 147 12.03 16.70 -7.89
N LEU A 148 10.89 16.44 -7.25
CA LEU A 148 9.65 16.02 -7.89
C LEU A 148 9.73 14.72 -8.72
N MET A 149 10.82 13.94 -8.60
CA MET A 149 11.13 12.85 -9.54
C MET A 149 9.97 11.85 -9.73
N PHE A 150 9.26 11.50 -8.67
CA PHE A 150 8.08 10.64 -8.69
C PHE A 150 6.80 11.35 -8.20
N SER A 151 6.81 12.69 -8.13
CA SER A 151 5.66 13.45 -7.67
C SER A 151 4.43 13.13 -8.53
N GLY A 152 3.29 12.81 -7.92
CA GLY A 152 2.06 12.44 -8.62
C GLY A 152 2.08 11.10 -9.38
N ALA A 153 3.18 10.35 -9.35
CA ALA A 153 3.29 9.02 -9.98
C ALA A 153 2.55 7.95 -9.14
N SER A 154 1.22 8.07 -9.08
CA SER A 154 0.35 7.32 -8.15
C SER A 154 0.42 5.79 -8.27
N LYS A 155 0.91 5.25 -9.40
CA LYS A 155 1.07 3.81 -9.64
C LYS A 155 2.53 3.34 -9.58
N ALA A 156 3.48 4.25 -9.38
CA ALA A 156 4.88 3.87 -9.20
C ALA A 156 5.08 3.18 -7.84
N ASN A 157 5.86 2.10 -7.86
CA ASN A 157 6.35 1.43 -6.65
C ASN A 157 7.74 0.85 -6.96
N VAL A 158 8.76 1.71 -6.96
CA VAL A 158 10.13 1.38 -7.37
C VAL A 158 11.01 1.07 -6.16
N ASP A 159 11.90 0.08 -6.30
CA ASP A 159 12.93 -0.21 -5.30
C ASP A 159 14.08 0.78 -5.44
N VAL A 160 14.23 1.66 -4.45
CA VAL A 160 15.28 2.69 -4.37
C VAL A 160 16.33 2.39 -3.30
N SER A 161 16.29 1.19 -2.69
CA SER A 161 17.10 0.84 -1.52
C SER A 161 18.61 0.82 -1.79
N LYS A 162 19.00 0.70 -3.06
CA LYS A 162 20.39 0.66 -3.53
C LYS A 162 20.87 1.96 -4.19
N TRP A 163 20.01 2.97 -4.30
CA TRP A 163 20.39 4.22 -4.95
C TRP A 163 21.49 4.93 -4.17
N ASN A 164 22.52 5.39 -4.88
CA ASN A 164 23.56 6.22 -4.32
C ASN A 164 23.17 7.70 -4.42
N ILE A 165 22.58 8.24 -3.35
CA ILE A 165 22.18 9.65 -3.29
C ILE A 165 23.25 10.57 -2.67
N SER A 166 24.49 10.11 -2.47
CA SER A 166 25.52 10.86 -1.72
C SER A 166 25.98 12.18 -2.38
N ASN A 167 25.61 12.40 -3.64
CA ASN A 167 25.83 13.64 -4.39
C ASN A 167 24.58 14.51 -4.54
N VAL A 168 23.41 14.00 -4.13
CA VAL A 168 22.14 14.72 -4.24
C VAL A 168 22.11 15.88 -3.25
N THR A 169 21.73 17.05 -3.74
CA THR A 169 21.55 18.26 -2.94
C THR A 169 20.09 18.65 -2.75
N LYS A 170 19.19 18.12 -3.59
CA LYS A 170 17.76 18.46 -3.57
C LYS A 170 16.86 17.23 -3.74
N LEU A 171 15.91 17.08 -2.83
CA LEU A 171 14.94 15.98 -2.75
C LEU A 171 13.50 16.49 -2.58
N ASN A 172 13.25 17.78 -2.86
CA ASN A 172 11.95 18.42 -2.65
C ASN A 172 10.84 17.63 -3.34
N ALA A 173 9.79 17.30 -2.57
CA ALA A 173 8.59 16.65 -3.07
C ALA A 173 8.84 15.38 -3.94
N MET A 174 9.97 14.68 -3.74
CA MET A 174 10.38 13.54 -4.59
C MET A 174 9.30 12.47 -4.73
N PHE A 175 8.57 12.15 -3.65
CA PHE A 175 7.49 11.16 -3.62
C PHE A 175 6.13 11.79 -3.29
N ALA A 176 5.98 13.10 -3.43
CA ALA A 176 4.72 13.78 -3.13
C ALA A 176 3.57 13.22 -3.96
N ASP A 177 2.43 12.90 -3.35
CA ASP A 177 1.24 12.31 -3.98
C ASP A 177 1.49 10.96 -4.70
N ALA A 178 2.65 10.32 -4.49
CA ALA A 178 2.96 8.99 -5.00
C ALA A 178 2.30 7.92 -4.10
N THR A 179 1.00 7.74 -4.25
CA THR A 179 0.15 6.95 -3.32
C THR A 179 0.42 5.45 -3.29
N SER A 180 1.16 4.89 -4.25
CA SER A 180 1.61 3.48 -4.24
C SER A 180 3.06 3.30 -3.78
N MET A 181 3.83 4.38 -3.62
CA MET A 181 5.24 4.31 -3.25
C MET A 181 5.42 3.90 -1.79
N ASN A 182 6.27 2.91 -1.55
CA ASN A 182 6.75 2.54 -0.23
C ASN A 182 8.29 2.31 -0.23
N PRO A 183 9.08 3.37 -0.47
CA PRO A 183 10.53 3.28 -0.64
C PRO A 183 11.25 2.92 0.67
N ASP A 184 12.25 2.04 0.57
CA ASP A 184 13.26 1.88 1.62
C ASP A 184 14.39 2.90 1.41
N VAL A 185 14.40 3.93 2.25
CA VAL A 185 15.39 5.02 2.25
C VAL A 185 16.37 4.94 3.43
N SER A 186 16.38 3.82 4.15
CA SER A 186 17.09 3.67 5.43
C SER A 186 18.61 3.77 5.31
N LYS A 187 19.16 3.53 4.11
CA LYS A 187 20.61 3.53 3.82
C LYS A 187 21.08 4.77 3.09
N TRP A 188 20.19 5.71 2.82
CA TRP A 188 20.51 6.91 2.07
C TRP A 188 21.42 7.85 2.86
N ASN A 189 22.54 8.24 2.24
CA ASN A 189 23.42 9.26 2.80
C ASN A 189 22.96 10.65 2.33
N VAL A 190 22.18 11.32 3.19
CA VAL A 190 21.60 12.65 2.93
C VAL A 190 22.51 13.82 3.36
N GLY A 191 23.78 13.59 3.69
CA GLY A 191 24.65 14.62 4.28
C GLY A 191 24.92 15.85 3.39
N LYS A 192 24.65 15.76 2.07
CA LYS A 192 24.74 16.90 1.13
C LYS A 192 23.38 17.52 0.79
N VAL A 193 22.28 16.94 1.25
CA VAL A 193 20.93 17.43 0.98
C VAL A 193 20.72 18.75 1.70
N LYS A 194 20.25 19.74 0.95
CA LYS A 194 19.96 21.10 1.42
C LYS A 194 18.46 21.38 1.47
N GLU A 195 17.70 20.70 0.61
CA GLU A 195 16.27 20.93 0.43
C GLU A 195 15.56 19.56 0.34
N ILE A 196 14.61 19.30 1.23
CA ILE A 196 13.81 18.05 1.27
C ILE A 196 12.35 18.31 1.69
N TYR A 197 11.87 19.54 1.50
CA TYR A 197 10.51 19.89 1.89
C TYR A 197 9.51 19.01 1.12
N LYS A 198 8.43 18.58 1.80
CA LYS A 198 7.33 17.78 1.22
C LYS A 198 7.72 16.43 0.60
N ALA A 199 8.90 15.88 0.87
CA ALA A 199 9.39 14.71 0.15
C ALA A 199 8.44 13.49 0.18
N PHE A 200 7.65 13.33 1.25
CA PHE A 200 6.64 12.26 1.38
C PHE A 200 5.20 12.79 1.52
N LEU A 201 4.96 14.05 1.18
CA LEU A 201 3.63 14.67 1.26
C LEU A 201 2.57 13.80 0.57
N ASN A 202 1.48 13.43 1.26
CA ASN A 202 0.38 12.64 0.67
C ASN A 202 0.79 11.29 0.04
N SER A 203 1.98 10.78 0.37
CA SER A 203 2.50 9.54 -0.23
C SER A 203 1.88 8.28 0.39
N GLY A 204 2.10 7.13 -0.28
CA GLY A 204 1.65 5.80 0.16
C GLY A 204 2.52 5.13 1.23
N VAL A 205 3.50 5.83 1.80
CA VAL A 205 4.52 5.25 2.69
C VAL A 205 3.87 4.62 3.92
N LYS A 206 4.27 3.39 4.21
CA LYS A 206 3.82 2.66 5.41
C LYS A 206 4.88 2.64 6.50
N ASN A 207 6.11 2.32 6.12
CA ASN A 207 7.23 2.22 7.04
C ASN A 207 8.35 3.13 6.57
N LEU A 208 8.76 4.05 7.43
CA LEU A 208 9.81 5.00 7.11
C LEU A 208 10.87 4.99 8.20
N ASP A 209 12.10 4.59 7.84
CA ASP A 209 13.26 4.68 8.71
C ASP A 209 14.20 5.77 8.19
N LEU A 210 14.20 6.91 8.89
CA LEU A 210 15.08 8.05 8.64
C LEU A 210 16.20 8.12 9.69
N SER A 211 16.45 7.06 10.47
CA SER A 211 17.38 7.14 11.61
C SER A 211 18.85 7.29 11.21
N ALA A 212 19.20 6.89 9.99
CA ALA A 212 20.53 7.12 9.42
C ALA A 212 20.69 8.50 8.78
N TRP A 213 19.60 9.27 8.64
CA TRP A 213 19.64 10.56 7.98
C TRP A 213 20.29 11.60 8.89
N ASN A 214 21.46 12.07 8.47
CA ASN A 214 22.18 13.17 9.11
C ASN A 214 22.01 14.42 8.25
N LEU A 215 20.95 15.17 8.51
CA LEU A 215 20.63 16.40 7.78
C LEU A 215 21.48 17.56 8.29
N SER A 216 21.82 18.48 7.39
CA SER A 216 22.47 19.74 7.78
C SER A 216 21.51 20.61 8.61
N GLU A 217 22.04 21.44 9.51
CA GLU A 217 21.20 22.29 10.39
C GLU A 217 20.28 23.24 9.64
N ASN A 218 20.64 23.61 8.40
CA ASN A 218 19.86 24.51 7.54
C ASN A 218 19.06 23.77 6.47
N CYS A 219 18.91 22.45 6.59
CA CYS A 219 18.11 21.68 5.64
C CYS A 219 16.63 22.04 5.82
N ASP A 220 15.97 22.45 4.75
CA ASP A 220 14.52 22.66 4.76
C ASP A 220 13.80 21.32 4.76
N THR A 221 13.16 20.97 5.87
CA THR A 221 12.38 19.74 6.07
C THR A 221 10.88 20.01 6.20
N GLU A 222 10.42 21.22 5.88
CA GLU A 222 9.01 21.60 5.99
C GLU A 222 8.10 20.55 5.33
N ASP A 223 7.03 20.16 6.04
CA ASP A 223 6.05 19.17 5.57
C ASP A 223 6.62 17.81 5.13
N LEU A 224 7.81 17.41 5.61
CA LEU A 224 8.46 16.16 5.22
C LEU A 224 7.51 14.95 5.30
N LEU A 225 6.71 14.86 6.37
CA LEU A 225 5.79 13.74 6.65
C LEU A 225 4.32 14.19 6.77
N THR A 226 3.91 15.18 6.00
CA THR A 226 2.54 15.69 6.02
C THR A 226 1.60 14.80 5.20
N GLY A 227 0.43 14.50 5.77
CA GLY A 227 -0.67 13.84 5.05
C GLY A 227 -0.38 12.40 4.64
N ILE A 228 0.29 11.58 5.45
CA ILE A 228 0.62 10.19 5.09
C ILE A 228 -0.42 9.22 5.71
N PRO A 229 -1.55 8.93 5.04
CA PRO A 229 -2.67 8.21 5.65
C PRO A 229 -2.37 6.74 5.98
N LEU A 230 -1.36 6.15 5.32
CA LEU A 230 -0.99 4.74 5.47
C LEU A 230 0.22 4.52 6.38
N LEU A 231 0.80 5.60 6.94
CA LEU A 231 1.98 5.50 7.78
C LEU A 231 1.69 4.63 9.00
N THR A 232 2.35 3.48 9.16
CA THR A 232 2.27 2.62 10.35
C THR A 232 3.43 2.85 11.31
N ARG A 233 4.60 3.24 10.77
CA ARG A 233 5.78 3.51 11.58
C ARG A 233 6.70 4.53 10.91
N ALA A 234 7.10 5.56 11.64
CA ALA A 234 8.19 6.46 11.30
C ALA A 234 9.25 6.44 12.42
N LYS A 235 10.53 6.38 12.03
CA LYS A 235 11.66 6.54 12.94
C LYS A 235 12.50 7.71 12.47
N VAL A 236 12.68 8.69 13.33
CA VAL A 236 13.30 9.97 12.98
C VAL A 236 14.38 10.31 14.01
N LYS A 237 15.48 10.94 13.55
CA LYS A 237 16.64 11.30 14.37
C LYS A 237 16.87 12.81 14.32
N ASN A 238 17.01 13.44 15.49
CA ASN A 238 17.30 14.87 15.63
C ASN A 238 16.23 15.81 15.00
N PHE A 239 14.96 15.43 15.07
CA PHE A 239 13.84 16.24 14.55
C PHE A 239 13.16 17.01 15.69
N GLU A 240 12.73 18.23 15.39
CA GLU A 240 11.87 19.09 16.23
C GLU A 240 10.62 19.43 15.41
N GLY A 241 9.43 19.33 15.99
CA GLY A 241 8.23 19.40 15.16
C GLY A 241 6.90 19.28 15.86
N TYR A 242 5.87 18.94 15.08
CA TYR A 242 4.52 18.71 15.56
C TYR A 242 3.96 17.41 15.00
N VAL A 243 3.16 16.72 15.82
CA VAL A 243 2.32 15.59 15.38
C VAL A 243 0.87 15.93 15.67
N GLY A 244 0.00 15.75 14.67
CA GLY A 244 -1.41 16.12 14.76
C GLY A 244 -2.29 15.45 13.69
N LYS A 245 -3.55 15.91 13.56
CA LYS A 245 -4.49 15.38 12.57
C LYS A 245 -4.30 16.00 11.20
N CYS A 246 -4.68 15.29 10.15
CA CYS A 246 -4.77 15.85 8.79
C CYS A 246 -5.80 16.97 8.65
N THR A 247 -6.78 17.05 9.55
CA THR A 247 -7.75 18.16 9.59
C THR A 247 -7.25 19.37 10.37
N SER A 248 -6.14 19.24 11.11
CA SER A 248 -5.53 20.38 11.79
C SER A 248 -5.08 21.37 10.72
N THR A 249 -5.58 22.59 10.79
CA THR A 249 -4.95 23.70 10.09
C THR A 249 -3.52 23.78 10.57
N HIS A 250 -2.55 23.84 9.65
CA HIS A 250 -1.17 24.10 10.02
C HIS A 250 -1.18 25.28 11.00
N PRO A 251 -0.51 25.20 12.18
CA PRO A 251 -0.47 26.30 13.16
C PRO A 251 0.10 27.64 12.63
N ASN A 252 0.42 27.68 11.33
CA ASN A 252 1.31 28.62 10.68
C ASN A 252 0.58 29.85 10.11
N GLU A 253 -0.64 30.17 10.56
CA GLU A 253 -1.18 31.52 10.38
C GLU A 253 -0.37 32.58 11.16
N ASN A 254 0.50 32.17 12.11
CA ASN A 254 1.23 33.06 13.01
C ASN A 254 2.78 33.03 12.92
N GLY A 255 3.37 32.47 11.85
CA GLY A 255 4.73 32.84 11.43
C GLY A 255 5.94 32.09 12.02
N PHE A 256 5.79 30.89 12.58
CA PHE A 256 6.92 29.98 12.83
C PHE A 256 6.60 28.58 12.29
N ALA A 257 7.15 28.23 11.13
CA ALA A 257 7.10 26.88 10.60
C ALA A 257 8.06 26.00 11.42
N ALA A 258 7.55 24.98 12.10
CA ALA A 258 8.39 23.94 12.64
C ALA A 258 8.99 23.14 11.47
N PRO A 259 10.24 22.67 11.57
CA PRO A 259 10.87 21.98 10.46
C PRO A 259 10.25 20.60 10.21
N PHE A 260 9.42 20.05 11.12
CA PHE A 260 8.87 18.71 10.99
C PHE A 260 7.39 18.67 11.35
N TYR A 261 6.55 18.20 10.43
CA TYR A 261 5.14 17.94 10.68
C TYR A 261 4.81 16.51 10.30
N VAL A 262 4.08 15.83 11.19
CA VAL A 262 3.48 14.53 10.92
C VAL A 262 1.99 14.66 11.10
N LEU A 263 1.26 14.74 9.99
CA LEU A 263 -0.21 14.72 10.03
C LEU A 263 -0.70 13.29 9.81
N ILE A 264 -1.36 12.75 10.83
CA ILE A 264 -1.85 11.39 10.87
C ILE A 264 -3.37 11.42 10.72
N CYS A 265 -3.88 10.90 9.61
CA CYS A 265 -5.32 10.88 9.33
C CYS A 265 -5.95 9.65 9.97
N ASP A 266 -7.09 9.81 10.66
CA ASP A 266 -7.97 8.72 11.09
C ASP A 266 -7.30 7.53 11.83
N ASN A 267 -6.14 7.76 12.45
CA ASN A 267 -5.38 6.75 13.18
C ASN A 267 -5.01 7.25 14.59
N TYR A 268 -4.87 6.30 15.51
CA TYR A 268 -4.23 6.53 16.80
C TYR A 268 -2.71 6.53 16.62
N PHE A 269 -1.98 7.25 17.47
CA PHE A 269 -0.53 7.22 17.43
C PHE A 269 0.10 7.12 18.82
N ASN A 270 1.27 6.51 18.85
CA ASN A 270 2.15 6.48 20.02
C ASN A 270 3.49 7.05 19.57
N ILE A 271 3.99 8.01 20.35
CA ILE A 271 5.26 8.68 20.12
C ILE A 271 6.19 8.33 21.27
N THR A 272 7.26 7.62 20.95
CA THR A 272 8.29 7.23 21.90
C THR A 272 9.53 8.10 21.66
N LYS A 273 9.91 8.92 22.65
CA LYS A 273 11.19 9.66 22.65
C LYS A 273 12.31 8.68 23.01
N VAL A 274 13.38 8.68 22.23
CA VAL A 274 14.55 7.83 22.41
C VAL A 274 15.70 8.68 22.95
N LEU A 275 16.19 8.37 24.16
CA LEU A 275 17.13 9.24 24.89
C LEU A 275 18.61 8.98 24.58
N ASN A 276 18.97 7.78 24.09
CA ASN A 276 20.35 7.41 23.80
C ASN A 276 20.56 7.18 22.29
N ASP A 277 21.67 7.68 21.75
CA ASP A 277 22.01 7.68 20.31
C ASP A 277 22.31 6.28 19.71
N ASP A 278 22.37 5.24 20.54
CA ASP A 278 22.66 3.86 20.12
C ASP A 278 21.40 3.16 19.61
N VAL A 279 21.07 3.52 18.37
CA VAL A 279 19.95 2.98 17.60
C VAL A 279 20.17 1.52 17.16
N GLU A 280 21.41 1.02 17.17
CA GLU A 280 21.76 -0.28 16.55
C GLU A 280 21.39 -1.50 17.40
N ARG A 281 21.18 -1.36 18.71
CA ARG A 281 20.79 -2.46 19.59
C ARG A 281 20.04 -1.94 20.80
N ILE A 282 18.74 -2.24 20.88
CA ILE A 282 17.96 -2.11 22.13
C ILE A 282 18.42 -3.22 23.08
N GLU A 283 19.64 -3.11 23.59
CA GLU A 283 20.09 -3.90 24.74
C GLU A 283 20.43 -2.99 25.94
N ASN A 284 20.66 -1.68 25.75
CA ASN A 284 21.02 -0.77 26.86
C ASN A 284 20.48 0.69 26.75
N GLY A 285 19.53 0.99 25.85
CA GLY A 285 18.93 2.32 25.74
C GLY A 285 17.82 2.56 26.77
N VAL A 286 17.81 3.71 27.44
CA VAL A 286 16.64 4.14 28.24
C VAL A 286 15.55 4.63 27.29
N VAL A 287 14.40 3.95 27.30
CA VAL A 287 13.19 4.38 26.60
C VAL A 287 12.28 5.06 27.61
N GLU A 288 12.04 6.35 27.44
CA GLU A 288 10.85 6.95 28.06
C GLU A 288 9.64 6.45 27.29
N ARG A 289 8.82 5.61 27.95
CA ARG A 289 7.63 5.05 27.31
C ARG A 289 6.73 6.18 26.85
N GLY A 290 6.47 6.20 25.56
CA GLY A 290 5.63 7.19 24.91
C GLY A 290 4.24 7.27 25.53
N LEU A 291 3.70 8.50 25.63
CA LEU A 291 2.29 8.68 25.89
C LEU A 291 1.50 8.09 24.72
N ALA A 292 0.50 7.26 25.02
CA ALA A 292 -0.55 6.93 24.06
C ALA A 292 -1.41 8.17 23.88
N ILE A 293 -1.50 8.68 22.65
CA ILE A 293 -2.15 9.95 22.37
C ILE A 293 -3.36 9.68 21.46
N THR A 294 -4.50 10.26 21.84
CA THR A 294 -5.71 10.17 21.06
C THR A 294 -5.58 10.99 19.77
N PRO A 295 -6.29 10.64 18.69
CA PRO A 295 -6.23 11.35 17.44
C PRO A 295 -6.45 12.85 17.62
N ASP A 296 -7.28 13.29 18.58
CA ASP A 296 -7.67 14.68 18.84
C ASP A 296 -6.61 15.56 19.53
N THR A 297 -5.44 15.02 19.85
CA THR A 297 -4.41 15.77 20.58
C THR A 297 -3.27 16.17 19.63
N GLU A 298 -3.04 17.46 19.50
CA GLU A 298 -1.83 18.00 18.88
C GLU A 298 -0.69 17.99 19.89
N MET A 299 0.50 17.53 19.48
CA MET A 299 1.65 17.48 20.37
C MET A 299 2.90 18.13 19.75
N PRO A 300 3.44 19.20 20.36
CA PRO A 300 4.77 19.68 20.01
C PRO A 300 5.83 18.65 20.45
N LEU A 301 6.80 18.42 19.58
CA LEU A 301 7.98 17.62 19.82
C LEU A 301 9.18 18.57 19.93
N GLU A 302 9.86 18.53 21.06
CA GLU A 302 11.19 19.11 21.19
C GLU A 302 12.18 18.40 20.23
N ARG A 303 13.34 19.01 20.02
CA ARG A 303 14.41 18.38 19.24
C ARG A 303 14.84 17.05 19.88
N GLY A 304 14.74 15.96 19.12
CA GLY A 304 15.09 14.64 19.62
C GLY A 304 14.92 13.50 18.62
N ASN A 305 15.10 12.28 19.13
CA ASN A 305 14.94 11.05 18.37
C ASN A 305 13.58 10.45 18.72
N TYR A 306 12.79 10.09 17.72
CA TYR A 306 11.41 9.64 17.92
C TYR A 306 11.09 8.40 17.11
N ILE A 307 10.30 7.52 17.72
CA ILE A 307 9.57 6.46 17.03
C ILE A 307 8.09 6.81 17.11
N ILE A 308 7.48 7.01 15.96
CA ILE A 308 6.05 7.27 15.81
C ILE A 308 5.44 5.99 15.24
N THR A 309 4.53 5.39 15.98
CA THR A 309 3.75 4.24 15.47
C THR A 309 2.31 4.65 15.39
N THR A 310 1.64 4.32 14.28
CA THR A 310 0.20 4.55 14.15
C THR A 310 -0.53 3.22 14.19
N LYS A 311 -1.81 3.28 14.58
CA LYS A 311 -2.70 2.15 14.51
C LYS A 311 -4.08 2.59 14.07
N LYS A 312 -4.60 1.91 13.05
CA LYS A 312 -5.98 2.08 12.60
C LYS A 312 -6.95 1.63 13.69
N PRO A 313 -7.90 2.48 14.11
CA PRO A 313 -8.96 2.04 15.00
C PRO A 313 -9.85 1.02 14.32
N ILE A 314 -10.44 0.15 15.12
CA ILE A 314 -11.38 -0.86 14.64
C ILE A 314 -12.79 -0.36 14.90
N ARG A 315 -13.63 -0.34 13.86
CA ARG A 315 -15.04 0.04 13.93
C ARG A 315 -15.94 -1.19 13.96
N ILE A 316 -16.73 -1.30 15.02
CA ILE A 316 -17.77 -2.33 15.19
C ILE A 316 -19.12 -1.67 14.96
N THR A 317 -19.85 -2.13 13.95
CA THR A 317 -21.21 -1.67 13.65
C THR A 317 -22.23 -2.69 14.12
N PHE A 318 -23.37 -2.20 14.62
CA PHE A 318 -24.42 -3.02 15.19
C PHE A 318 -25.70 -2.84 14.37
N GLU A 319 -26.15 -3.89 13.71
CA GLU A 319 -27.41 -3.91 12.99
C GLU A 319 -28.50 -4.56 13.84
N SER A 320 -29.44 -3.75 14.31
CA SER A 320 -30.48 -4.18 15.24
C SER A 320 -31.62 -4.96 14.57
N HIS A 321 -31.74 -4.95 13.24
CA HIS A 321 -32.79 -5.63 12.47
C HIS A 321 -34.19 -5.42 13.06
N GLU A 322 -34.70 -4.19 12.92
CA GLU A 322 -35.97 -3.70 13.50
C GLU A 322 -36.01 -3.57 15.03
N GLY A 323 -34.91 -3.86 15.72
CA GLY A 323 -34.72 -3.50 17.13
C GLY A 323 -34.29 -2.03 17.33
N SER A 324 -34.26 -1.58 18.57
CA SER A 324 -33.74 -0.26 18.95
C SER A 324 -32.32 -0.03 18.44
N ALA A 325 -32.02 1.19 18.00
CA ALA A 325 -30.71 1.55 17.45
C ALA A 325 -29.58 1.36 18.47
N VAL A 326 -28.42 0.92 17.99
CA VAL A 326 -27.22 0.72 18.79
C VAL A 326 -26.07 1.48 18.14
N ALA A 327 -25.42 2.36 18.89
CA ALA A 327 -24.32 3.15 18.38
C ALA A 327 -23.11 2.25 18.01
N PRO A 328 -22.36 2.59 16.94
CA PRO A 328 -21.14 1.87 16.62
C PRO A 328 -20.09 2.06 17.74
N LEU A 329 -19.27 1.03 17.97
CA LEU A 329 -18.11 1.13 18.84
C LEU A 329 -16.86 1.37 17.99
N ILE A 330 -16.02 2.30 18.43
CA ILE A 330 -14.69 2.56 17.85
C ILE A 330 -13.68 2.19 18.92
N LEU A 331 -12.80 1.24 18.60
CA LEU A 331 -11.83 0.70 19.57
C LEU A 331 -10.47 1.32 19.39
N GLU A 332 -9.91 1.71 20.53
CA GLU A 332 -8.49 2.01 20.68
C GLU A 332 -7.76 0.69 20.95
N ASN A 333 -6.51 0.58 20.49
CA ASN A 333 -5.70 -0.63 20.46
C ASN A 333 -5.95 -1.69 21.57
N GLY A 334 -6.35 -2.91 21.16
CA GLY A 334 -6.23 -4.11 22.02
C GLY A 334 -7.33 -4.26 23.07
N ASP A 335 -8.27 -3.33 23.12
CA ASP A 335 -9.41 -3.42 24.02
C ASP A 335 -10.39 -4.51 23.60
N ARG A 336 -10.90 -5.22 24.61
CA ARG A 336 -12.07 -6.07 24.44
C ARG A 336 -13.28 -5.19 24.20
N ILE A 337 -14.10 -5.53 23.21
CA ILE A 337 -15.38 -4.87 23.05
C ILE A 337 -16.29 -5.24 24.22
N LYS A 338 -16.82 -4.24 24.89
CA LYS A 338 -17.92 -4.45 25.83
C LYS A 338 -19.20 -4.64 25.03
N GLU A 339 -20.00 -5.62 25.43
CA GLU A 339 -21.32 -5.80 24.85
C GLU A 339 -22.16 -4.52 25.05
N PRO A 340 -22.90 -4.04 24.04
CA PRO A 340 -23.73 -2.86 24.19
C PRO A 340 -24.72 -2.99 25.35
N THR A 341 -24.69 -2.04 26.27
CA THR A 341 -25.61 -1.95 27.41
C THR A 341 -26.35 -0.60 27.38
N PRO A 342 -27.70 -0.58 27.44
CA PRO A 342 -28.59 -1.75 27.50
C PRO A 342 -28.62 -2.53 26.17
N ALA A 343 -28.98 -3.82 26.24
CA ALA A 343 -29.20 -4.64 25.05
C ALA A 343 -30.34 -4.05 24.20
N PRO A 344 -30.30 -4.21 22.86
CA PRO A 344 -31.36 -3.69 22.02
C PRO A 344 -32.70 -4.38 22.31
N THR A 345 -33.80 -3.71 22.04
CA THR A 345 -35.16 -4.23 22.24
C THR A 345 -35.96 -4.24 20.94
N ARG A 346 -36.86 -5.23 20.78
CA ARG A 346 -37.79 -5.36 19.65
C ARG A 346 -39.13 -5.91 20.17
N SER A 347 -40.24 -5.25 19.84
CA SER A 347 -41.57 -5.61 20.34
C SER A 347 -41.94 -7.05 19.95
N GLU A 348 -42.44 -7.86 20.89
CA GLU A 348 -42.79 -9.28 20.69
C GLU A 348 -41.61 -10.22 20.40
N TYR A 349 -40.36 -9.76 20.57
CA TYR A 349 -39.17 -10.60 20.38
C TYR A 349 -38.22 -10.52 21.57
N LYS A 350 -37.54 -11.63 21.83
CA LYS A 350 -36.44 -11.75 22.80
C LYS A 350 -35.10 -11.65 22.08
N PHE A 351 -34.20 -10.83 22.60
CA PHE A 351 -32.85 -10.69 22.07
C PHE A 351 -32.00 -11.94 22.38
N LEU A 352 -31.39 -12.54 21.35
CA LEU A 352 -30.55 -13.74 21.46
C LEU A 352 -29.04 -13.44 21.53
N GLY A 353 -28.65 -12.22 21.16
CA GLY A 353 -27.25 -11.78 21.09
C GLY A 353 -26.86 -11.25 19.73
N TRP A 354 -25.56 -10.94 19.61
CA TRP A 354 -24.92 -10.41 18.42
C TRP A 354 -24.19 -11.51 17.63
N PHE A 355 -24.31 -11.49 16.31
CA PHE A 355 -23.77 -12.54 15.42
C PHE A 355 -22.98 -11.92 14.25
N LYS A 356 -21.97 -12.61 13.72
CA LYS A 356 -21.14 -12.12 12.60
C LYS A 356 -21.87 -12.09 11.26
N GLY A 357 -22.94 -12.85 11.11
CA GLY A 357 -23.72 -12.93 9.88
C GLY A 357 -25.21 -13.08 10.18
N GLU A 358 -26.03 -12.84 9.16
CA GLU A 358 -27.51 -12.84 9.25
C GLU A 358 -28.12 -14.23 9.46
N ASN A 359 -27.34 -15.30 9.27
CA ASN A 359 -27.83 -16.68 9.29
C ASN A 359 -27.87 -17.29 10.70
N GLY A 360 -27.47 -16.54 11.75
CA GLY A 360 -27.58 -16.95 13.15
C GLY A 360 -26.61 -18.03 13.63
N ASN A 361 -25.66 -18.49 12.81
CA ASN A 361 -24.77 -19.60 13.18
C ASN A 361 -23.46 -19.17 13.87
N ASP A 362 -23.05 -17.90 13.73
CA ASP A 362 -21.78 -17.39 14.26
C ASP A 362 -22.00 -16.33 15.34
N LYS A 363 -22.41 -16.77 16.53
CA LYS A 363 -22.58 -15.87 17.68
C LYS A 363 -21.24 -15.25 18.06
N TRP A 364 -21.20 -13.93 18.17
CA TRP A 364 -19.99 -13.23 18.58
C TRP A 364 -19.74 -13.38 20.09
N ASN A 365 -18.49 -13.71 20.42
CA ASN A 365 -18.02 -13.77 21.80
C ASN A 365 -17.26 -12.47 22.11
N PHE A 366 -17.80 -11.64 23.00
CA PHE A 366 -17.20 -10.37 23.43
C PHE A 366 -15.88 -10.55 24.22
N GLN A 367 -15.46 -11.79 24.51
CA GLN A 367 -14.11 -12.07 25.00
C GLN A 367 -13.04 -12.08 23.88
N ASN A 368 -13.45 -12.18 22.61
CA ASN A 368 -12.55 -12.13 21.47
C ASN A 368 -12.15 -10.69 21.14
N ILE A 369 -10.92 -10.51 20.69
CA ILE A 369 -10.40 -9.21 20.23
C ILE A 369 -10.65 -9.14 18.72
N PRO A 370 -11.43 -8.16 18.22
CA PRO A 370 -11.60 -7.98 16.79
C PRO A 370 -10.26 -7.53 16.17
N THR A 371 -9.97 -8.00 14.96
CA THR A 371 -8.73 -7.70 14.23
C THR A 371 -8.95 -6.76 13.04
N GLU A 372 -10.21 -6.53 12.68
CA GLU A 372 -10.63 -5.67 11.56
C GLU A 372 -12.02 -5.10 11.83
N ASP A 373 -12.42 -4.13 11.01
CA ASP A 373 -13.77 -3.55 11.04
C ASP A 373 -14.81 -4.66 10.87
N MET A 374 -15.83 -4.68 11.72
CA MET A 374 -16.83 -5.73 11.68
C MET A 374 -18.25 -5.22 11.85
N LYS A 375 -19.18 -6.02 11.37
CA LYS A 375 -20.61 -5.81 11.53
C LYS A 375 -21.20 -6.96 12.33
N LEU A 376 -21.96 -6.62 13.36
CA LEU A 376 -22.64 -7.56 14.22
C LEU A 376 -24.15 -7.38 14.07
N HIS A 377 -24.84 -8.49 13.84
CA HIS A 377 -26.28 -8.53 13.58
C HIS A 377 -27.02 -9.07 14.81
N ALA A 378 -28.02 -8.31 15.26
CA ALA A 378 -28.91 -8.73 16.33
C ALA A 378 -29.78 -9.89 15.86
N HIS A 379 -29.86 -10.96 16.65
CA HIS A 379 -30.79 -12.05 16.42
C HIS A 379 -31.89 -12.08 17.47
N TRP A 380 -33.06 -12.51 17.03
CA TRP A 380 -34.32 -12.37 17.74
C TRP A 380 -35.10 -13.69 17.74
N GLU A 381 -35.72 -14.00 18.87
CA GLU A 381 -36.66 -15.12 19.00
C GLU A 381 -38.06 -14.55 19.26
N LYS A 382 -39.05 -14.95 18.45
CA LYS A 382 -40.43 -14.47 18.63
C LYS A 382 -40.98 -15.02 19.94
N ILE A 383 -41.55 -14.14 20.75
CA ILE A 383 -42.22 -14.55 21.99
C ILE A 383 -43.60 -15.09 21.56
N GLU A 384 -43.79 -16.41 21.63
CA GLU A 384 -45.08 -17.02 21.35
C GLU A 384 -46.10 -16.62 22.44
N ALA A 385 -47.30 -16.23 22.02
CA ALA A 385 -48.38 -15.86 22.92
C ALA A 385 -48.75 -17.07 23.80
N GLY A 386 -48.28 -17.07 25.05
CA GLY A 386 -48.52 -18.14 26.01
C GLY A 386 -47.36 -18.43 26.97
N GLN A 387 -46.15 -17.95 26.70
CA GLN A 387 -45.01 -18.07 27.62
C GLN A 387 -44.67 -16.72 28.26
N ASN A 388 -45.27 -16.47 29.41
CA ASN A 388 -45.03 -15.31 30.27
C ASN A 388 -43.66 -15.47 30.98
N PRO A 389 -42.64 -14.63 30.77
CA PRO A 389 -41.56 -14.51 31.73
C PRO A 389 -42.15 -13.82 32.97
N GLN A 390 -41.96 -14.41 34.15
CA GLN A 390 -42.43 -13.85 35.41
C GLN A 390 -42.23 -12.34 35.49
N VAL A 391 -43.33 -11.64 35.70
CA VAL A 391 -43.37 -10.28 36.23
C VAL A 391 -42.54 -10.28 37.50
N ASN A 392 -41.36 -9.66 37.46
CA ASN A 392 -40.67 -9.27 38.68
C ASN A 392 -41.44 -8.07 39.24
N PRO A 393 -42.02 -8.12 40.44
CA PRO A 393 -42.76 -6.99 40.95
C PRO A 393 -41.81 -5.82 41.22
N GLU A 394 -42.19 -4.66 40.70
CA GLU A 394 -41.61 -3.34 40.93
C GLU A 394 -41.53 -3.05 42.44
N PRO A 395 -40.44 -2.44 42.96
CA PRO A 395 -40.34 -2.14 44.39
C PRO A 395 -41.25 -0.96 44.74
N GLN A 396 -42.16 -1.15 45.70
CA GLN A 396 -42.95 -0.05 46.25
C GLN A 396 -42.10 0.87 47.14
N PRO A 397 -42.38 2.19 47.14
CA PRO A 397 -41.63 3.16 47.93
C PRO A 397 -42.10 3.18 49.39
N GLY A 398 -41.12 3.14 50.30
CA GLY A 398 -41.24 3.64 51.66
C GLY A 398 -41.59 2.61 52.73
N GLN A 399 -40.59 2.22 53.50
CA GLN A 399 -40.65 2.13 54.97
C GLN A 399 -39.23 1.92 55.52
N ASP A 400 -38.75 2.94 56.22
CA ASP A 400 -37.61 2.86 57.14
C ASP A 400 -38.06 2.02 58.36
N PRO A 401 -37.23 1.08 58.85
CA PRO A 401 -36.64 1.37 60.14
C PRO A 401 -35.18 0.87 60.28
N HIS A 402 -34.30 1.81 60.60
CA HIS A 402 -33.48 1.82 61.81
C HIS A 402 -32.54 0.63 62.12
N VAL A 403 -31.26 1.03 62.24
CA VAL A 403 -30.14 0.49 63.05
C VAL A 403 -29.29 -0.60 62.40
N ASN A 404 -28.14 -0.16 61.86
CA ASN A 404 -26.95 -0.99 61.65
C ASN A 404 -25.98 -0.73 62.81
N PRO A 405 -25.40 -1.74 63.49
CA PRO A 405 -24.29 -1.52 64.42
C PRO A 405 -22.98 -1.33 63.64
N GLU A 406 -22.14 -0.42 64.14
CA GLU A 406 -20.75 -0.20 63.70
C GLU A 406 -19.91 -1.49 63.69
N PRO A 407 -18.92 -1.62 62.77
CA PRO A 407 -17.80 -2.53 62.96
C PRO A 407 -16.62 -1.81 63.64
N GLN A 408 -16.17 -2.34 64.78
CA GLN A 408 -14.92 -1.96 65.43
C GLN A 408 -13.67 -2.48 64.67
N PRO A 409 -12.50 -1.83 64.86
CA PRO A 409 -11.33 -2.00 64.01
C PRO A 409 -10.32 -3.03 64.54
N GLY A 410 -9.53 -3.60 63.64
CA GLY A 410 -8.23 -4.20 63.96
C GLY A 410 -7.92 -5.49 63.19
N GLN A 411 -6.93 -5.44 62.28
CA GLN A 411 -5.57 -5.95 62.51
C GLN A 411 -4.81 -6.03 61.17
N ASP A 412 -3.57 -5.56 61.22
CA ASP A 412 -2.63 -5.33 60.13
C ASP A 412 -2.16 -6.59 59.37
N PRO A 413 -1.54 -6.42 58.17
CA PRO A 413 -1.19 -7.50 57.27
C PRO A 413 0.13 -8.22 57.64
N GLN A 414 0.15 -9.54 57.44
CA GLN A 414 1.39 -10.33 57.52
C GLN A 414 2.33 -10.00 56.36
N VAL A 415 3.48 -9.46 56.74
CA VAL A 415 4.73 -9.38 55.98
C VAL A 415 5.28 -10.79 55.77
N ASN A 416 5.75 -11.09 54.54
CA ASN A 416 6.72 -12.17 54.32
C ASN A 416 7.87 -11.64 53.44
N PRO A 417 9.14 -11.99 53.72
CA PRO A 417 10.30 -11.20 53.29
C PRO A 417 10.90 -11.65 51.95
N GLU A 418 11.64 -10.72 51.33
CA GLU A 418 12.60 -10.94 50.24
C GLU A 418 13.60 -12.07 50.55
N PRO A 419 14.19 -12.68 49.51
CA PRO A 419 15.57 -13.10 49.56
C PRO A 419 16.42 -12.35 48.52
N LYS A 420 17.54 -11.81 49.00
CA LYS A 420 18.65 -11.24 48.22
C LYS A 420 19.82 -12.27 48.19
N PRO A 421 20.92 -12.03 47.45
CA PRO A 421 21.32 -12.82 46.28
C PRO A 421 22.59 -13.67 46.52
N GLY A 422 22.93 -14.55 45.58
CA GLY A 422 24.30 -15.05 45.49
C GLY A 422 24.53 -16.22 44.56
N GLN A 423 25.63 -16.09 43.80
CA GLN A 423 26.53 -17.14 43.30
C GLN A 423 26.23 -17.75 41.91
N ASP A 424 26.81 -17.11 40.91
CA ASP A 424 27.64 -17.77 39.89
C ASP A 424 29.12 -17.63 40.32
N PRO A 425 30.07 -18.53 39.97
CA PRO A 425 30.34 -18.85 38.57
C PRO A 425 30.87 -20.27 38.27
N GLN A 426 30.57 -20.79 37.07
CA GLN A 426 31.51 -21.67 36.37
C GLN A 426 31.65 -21.30 34.89
N VAL A 427 32.86 -20.85 34.59
CA VAL A 427 33.48 -20.57 33.30
C VAL A 427 34.06 -21.87 32.73
N ASN A 428 33.80 -22.19 31.46
CA ASN A 428 34.82 -22.62 30.48
C ASN A 428 34.25 -22.74 29.05
N PRO A 429 35.06 -22.76 27.98
CA PRO A 429 34.99 -21.75 26.93
C PRO A 429 34.73 -22.33 25.53
N GLU A 430 34.56 -21.42 24.57
CA GLU A 430 34.59 -21.68 23.12
C GLU A 430 35.84 -22.44 22.65
N PRO A 431 35.78 -23.03 21.44
CA PRO A 431 36.95 -23.04 20.57
C PRO A 431 36.64 -22.50 19.16
N LYS A 432 37.46 -21.55 18.73
CA LYS A 432 37.99 -21.37 17.36
C LYS A 432 39.51 -21.14 17.52
N PRO A 433 40.39 -21.30 16.50
CA PRO A 433 40.16 -21.38 15.06
C PRO A 433 40.99 -22.47 14.32
N GLY A 434 40.71 -22.69 13.04
CA GLY A 434 41.59 -23.42 12.11
C GLY A 434 41.67 -22.68 10.78
N GLN A 435 42.89 -22.27 10.40
CA GLN A 435 43.24 -21.60 9.15
C GLN A 435 43.77 -22.62 8.11
N ASN A 436 43.28 -22.50 6.86
CA ASN A 436 43.95 -22.59 5.54
C ASN A 436 44.76 -23.84 5.11
N PRO A 437 45.21 -23.96 3.84
CA PRO A 437 44.67 -23.51 2.53
C PRO A 437 44.73 -24.64 1.47
N GLN A 438 44.14 -24.45 0.28
CA GLN A 438 44.82 -24.88 -0.97
C GLN A 438 44.25 -24.23 -2.25
N GLU A 439 45.19 -23.75 -3.05
CA GLU A 439 45.12 -23.15 -4.39
C GLU A 439 44.70 -24.15 -5.47
N ASN A 440 44.08 -23.67 -6.55
CA ASN A 440 44.70 -23.76 -7.88
C ASN A 440 43.97 -22.90 -8.93
N GLN A 441 44.74 -22.04 -9.57
CA GLN A 441 44.46 -21.44 -10.88
C GLN A 441 44.89 -22.43 -11.97
N GLU A 442 44.18 -22.47 -13.10
CA GLU A 442 44.79 -22.48 -14.46
C GLU A 442 43.72 -22.44 -15.57
N GLN A 443 43.94 -21.54 -16.53
CA GLN A 443 43.38 -21.41 -17.89
C GLN A 443 44.62 -21.30 -18.83
N PRO A 444 44.57 -21.27 -20.18
CA PRO A 444 43.52 -21.59 -21.18
C PRO A 444 44.05 -22.42 -22.40
N SER A 445 43.18 -22.76 -23.37
CA SER A 445 43.56 -23.06 -24.78
C SER A 445 42.32 -23.03 -25.68
N GLN A 446 42.10 -21.98 -26.47
CA GLN A 446 42.37 -21.84 -27.93
C GLN A 446 41.63 -22.79 -28.88
N ASP A 447 40.78 -22.14 -29.69
CA ASP A 447 40.04 -22.53 -30.91
C ASP A 447 41.01 -22.74 -32.10
N PRO A 448 40.63 -23.43 -33.21
CA PRO A 448 40.18 -22.65 -34.37
C PRO A 448 39.17 -23.32 -35.35
N LYS A 449 38.26 -22.49 -35.89
CA LYS A 449 37.84 -22.31 -37.31
C LYS A 449 37.20 -23.49 -38.08
N GLN A 450 35.98 -23.32 -38.64
CA GLN A 450 35.68 -22.79 -40.00
C GLN A 450 34.26 -23.19 -40.52
N LYS A 451 33.56 -22.22 -41.12
CA LYS A 451 32.31 -22.24 -41.95
C LYS A 451 32.51 -23.02 -43.29
N PRO A 452 31.54 -23.16 -44.24
CA PRO A 452 30.08 -22.94 -44.25
C PRO A 452 29.26 -24.04 -45.02
N ALA A 453 27.92 -23.90 -45.07
CA ALA A 453 27.02 -24.05 -46.25
C ALA A 453 25.81 -25.00 -46.15
N GLN A 454 24.67 -24.43 -46.56
CA GLN A 454 23.55 -25.00 -47.36
C GLN A 454 22.50 -25.93 -46.72
N GLU A 455 21.29 -25.37 -46.62
CA GLU A 455 19.98 -26.03 -46.85
C GLU A 455 19.98 -26.90 -48.12
N PRO A 456 19.18 -27.99 -48.22
CA PRO A 456 17.70 -27.87 -48.19
C PRO A 456 16.89 -29.08 -47.63
N SER A 457 15.57 -28.84 -47.54
CA SER A 457 14.45 -29.80 -47.70
C SER A 457 13.66 -30.21 -46.45
N LYS A 458 12.42 -29.68 -46.40
CA LYS A 458 11.12 -30.32 -46.11
C LYS A 458 11.13 -31.62 -45.29
N ASN A 459 10.52 -31.56 -44.10
CA ASN A 459 9.27 -32.27 -43.80
C ASN A 459 8.74 -31.87 -42.41
N MET A 460 7.44 -31.54 -42.38
CA MET A 460 6.58 -31.35 -41.20
C MET A 460 6.52 -32.64 -40.34
N PRO A 461 6.26 -32.56 -39.01
CA PRO A 461 4.86 -32.50 -38.57
C PRO A 461 4.56 -31.66 -37.30
N ALA A 462 3.27 -31.30 -37.20
CA ALA A 462 2.43 -31.11 -36.01
C ALA A 462 2.71 -29.96 -35.03
N THR A 463 2.13 -28.80 -35.31
CA THR A 463 1.70 -27.81 -34.29
C THR A 463 0.34 -28.22 -33.73
N GLY A 464 0.27 -28.41 -32.41
CA GLY A 464 -0.98 -28.54 -31.66
C GLY A 464 -1.62 -27.18 -31.40
N ASP A 465 -2.96 -27.17 -31.47
CA ASP A 465 -3.84 -26.02 -31.54
C ASP A 465 -3.92 -25.16 -30.26
N THR A 466 -3.67 -23.86 -30.39
CA THR A 466 -4.28 -22.82 -29.52
C THR A 466 -4.75 -21.56 -30.27
N GLU A 467 -4.45 -21.41 -31.57
CA GLU A 467 -4.86 -20.22 -32.34
C GLU A 467 -6.28 -20.28 -32.94
N ASN A 468 -6.97 -21.42 -32.91
CA ASN A 468 -8.25 -21.55 -33.61
C ASN A 468 -9.52 -21.23 -32.79
N LEU A 469 -9.40 -20.84 -31.50
CA LEU A 469 -10.58 -20.55 -30.67
C LEU A 469 -11.05 -19.09 -30.79
N TYR A 470 -10.15 -18.14 -31.04
CA TYR A 470 -10.50 -16.72 -31.15
C TYR A 470 -11.15 -16.38 -32.51
N GLU A 471 -10.61 -16.90 -33.62
CA GLU A 471 -11.18 -16.71 -34.96
C GLU A 471 -12.56 -17.37 -35.12
N VAL A 472 -12.75 -18.55 -34.52
CA VAL A 472 -14.05 -19.24 -34.50
C VAL A 472 -15.07 -18.49 -33.65
N ALA A 473 -14.66 -17.89 -32.52
CA ALA A 473 -15.54 -17.10 -31.66
C ALA A 473 -16.00 -15.79 -32.34
N ILE A 474 -15.08 -15.09 -33.02
CA ILE A 474 -15.39 -13.87 -33.77
C ILE A 474 -16.31 -14.18 -34.97
N SER A 475 -16.05 -15.28 -35.68
CA SER A 475 -16.87 -15.75 -36.80
C SER A 475 -18.29 -16.15 -36.37
N ALA A 476 -18.43 -16.78 -35.19
CA ALA A 476 -19.72 -17.15 -34.62
C ALA A 476 -20.55 -15.93 -34.19
N LEU A 477 -19.92 -14.90 -33.62
CA LEU A 477 -20.57 -13.63 -33.28
C LEU A 477 -21.03 -12.87 -34.54
N ALA A 478 -20.22 -12.87 -35.60
CA ALA A 478 -20.58 -12.25 -36.87
C ALA A 478 -21.77 -12.96 -37.55
N MET A 479 -21.80 -14.30 -37.55
CA MET A 479 -22.94 -15.06 -38.08
C MET A 479 -24.23 -14.87 -37.25
N GLY A 480 -24.12 -14.77 -35.92
CA GLY A 480 -25.27 -14.50 -35.04
C GLY A 480 -25.93 -13.15 -35.30
N MET A 481 -25.12 -12.10 -35.53
CA MET A 481 -25.60 -10.75 -35.85
C MET A 481 -26.25 -10.67 -37.24
N ILE A 482 -25.74 -11.41 -38.23
CA ILE A 482 -26.33 -11.47 -39.58
C ILE A 482 -27.69 -12.17 -39.56
N LEU A 483 -27.84 -13.27 -38.79
CA LEU A 483 -29.12 -13.97 -38.65
C LEU A 483 -30.18 -13.14 -37.90
N LEU A 484 -29.75 -12.36 -36.89
CA LEU A 484 -30.63 -11.40 -36.21
C LEU A 484 -31.06 -10.25 -37.12
N TYR A 485 -30.18 -9.77 -38.01
CA TYR A 485 -30.51 -8.74 -38.99
C TYR A 485 -31.49 -9.24 -40.06
N VAL A 486 -31.28 -10.46 -40.59
CA VAL A 486 -32.16 -11.07 -41.61
C VAL A 486 -33.53 -11.45 -41.04
N SER A 487 -33.59 -11.91 -39.78
CA SER A 487 -34.86 -12.22 -39.10
C SER A 487 -35.67 -10.96 -38.76
N ARG A 488 -35.01 -9.83 -38.48
CA ARG A 488 -35.67 -8.53 -38.23
C ARG A 488 -36.22 -7.92 -39.53
N LYS A 489 -35.54 -8.10 -40.67
CA LYS A 489 -35.97 -7.62 -41.99
C LYS A 489 -37.12 -8.44 -42.60
N ARG A 490 -37.28 -9.72 -42.21
CA ARG A 490 -38.45 -10.55 -42.59
C ARG A 490 -39.73 -10.30 -41.78
N ARG A 491 -39.66 -9.53 -40.68
CA ARG A 491 -40.85 -9.13 -39.90
C ARG A 491 -41.44 -7.79 -40.32
N THR A 492 -40.79 -7.09 -41.25
CA THR A 492 -41.19 -5.75 -41.71
C THR A 492 -41.51 -5.68 -43.20
N ASN A 493 -41.74 -6.82 -43.86
CA ASN A 493 -42.30 -6.91 -45.22
C ASN A 493 -43.45 -7.90 -45.26
#